data_AF-A0A960XEV3-F1
#
_entry.id   AF-A0A960XEV3-F1
#
_cell.length_a   1.000
_cell.length_b   1.000
_cell.length_c   1.000
_cell.angle_alpha   90.00
_cell.angle_beta   90.00
_cell.angle_gamma   90.00
#
_symmetry.space_group_name_H-M   'P 1'
#
loop_
_entity.id
_entity.type
_entity.pdbx_description
1 polymer ?
#
loop_
_entity_poly.entity_id
_entity_poly.type
_entity_poly.pdbx_seq_one_letter_code
_entity_poly.pdbx_strand_id
1 'polypeptide(L)'
;NGLPVDEWGIRVENGVPVGSSVTRGGAVNGPAAVYALTKYVEWMKAYAPPFAASMTWSEAGPVPSRGNIAQRIFQYITWLSDDAFTSPESPVTDENGKPLWRVAPSPHGKYWEEGMKVGYQDAGSWTILKNSVDGKYRDAAWLWAQFCVSKTVCLKKFMVGKTPIRKSTVHSEYLASREGDFGGLITFYKSSVENMWTDSGPNVPHYPLLAEQWWQNIAPAVTGEVTPQQAMDKIAAAMDDRMGKLEGKMKRFSPKLNPEIPAEEWLSRPGAPKPERPDEPGQTMPYDVLIETWRSK
;
A
#
# COMPACT_ATOMS: atom_id res chain seq x y z
N ASN A 1 9.21 7.20 4.23
CA ASN A 1 7.84 7.73 4.07
C ASN A 1 7.84 9.25 4.03
N GLY A 2 8.61 9.82 3.08
CA GLY A 2 8.59 11.22 2.63
C GLY A 2 8.51 12.33 3.68
N LEU A 3 9.58 13.11 3.79
CA LEU A 3 9.52 14.49 4.29
C LEU A 3 10.05 15.42 3.18
N PRO A 4 9.47 16.62 3.02
CA PRO A 4 8.36 17.17 3.81
C PRO A 4 6.97 16.75 3.33
N VAL A 5 6.84 16.06 2.20
CA VAL A 5 5.56 15.54 1.68
C VAL A 5 5.63 14.02 1.63
N ASP A 6 4.66 13.34 2.22
CA ASP A 6 4.60 11.87 2.23
C ASP A 6 3.82 11.31 1.05
N GLU A 7 3.63 10.00 1.02
CA GLU A 7 2.86 9.30 -0.01
C GLU A 7 1.37 9.66 -0.04
N TRP A 8 0.83 10.20 1.06
CA TRP A 8 -0.53 10.69 1.10
C TRP A 8 -0.64 12.05 0.41
N GLY A 9 0.49 12.62 -0.03
CA GLY A 9 0.55 13.96 -0.58
C GLY A 9 0.36 15.04 0.49
N ILE A 10 0.52 14.73 1.77
CA ILE A 10 0.35 15.70 2.85
C ILE A 10 1.70 16.28 3.21
N ARG A 11 1.84 17.61 3.08
CA ARG A 11 3.01 18.32 3.58
C ARG A 11 2.96 18.44 5.09
N VAL A 12 4.10 18.23 5.73
CA VAL A 12 4.34 18.60 7.12
C VAL A 12 5.48 19.60 7.25
N GLU A 13 5.33 20.50 8.22
CA GLU A 13 6.37 21.41 8.67
C GLU A 13 6.50 21.28 10.19
N ASN A 14 7.69 20.91 10.68
CA ASN A 14 7.93 20.65 12.10
C ASN A 14 6.93 19.65 12.74
N GLY A 15 6.51 18.64 11.96
CA GLY A 15 5.53 17.63 12.38
C GLY A 15 4.07 18.10 12.32
N VAL A 16 3.80 19.34 11.91
CA VAL A 16 2.45 19.86 11.74
C VAL A 16 2.02 19.68 10.29
N PRO A 17 0.87 19.03 10.00
CA PRO A 17 0.31 18.97 8.65
C PRO A 17 -0.14 20.36 8.19
N VAL A 18 0.32 20.78 7.00
CA VAL A 18 0.11 22.15 6.49
C VAL A 18 -0.62 22.20 5.15
N GLY A 19 -0.88 21.07 4.51
CA GLY A 19 -1.73 21.03 3.31
C GLY A 19 -1.58 19.76 2.48
N SER A 20 -2.65 19.41 1.77
CA SER A 20 -2.70 18.31 0.81
C SER A 20 -2.66 18.78 -0.65
N SER A 21 -3.25 19.94 -0.96
CA SER A 21 -3.20 20.51 -2.31
C SER A 21 -1.84 21.10 -2.65
N VAL A 22 -1.52 21.12 -3.95
CA VAL A 22 -0.30 21.79 -4.47
C VAL A 22 -0.27 23.26 -4.11
N THR A 23 -1.40 23.96 -4.09
CA THR A 23 -1.47 25.39 -3.71
C THR A 23 -1.14 25.65 -2.25
N ARG A 24 -1.18 24.62 -1.38
CA ARG A 24 -0.75 24.67 0.03
C ARG A 24 0.56 23.90 0.28
N GLY A 25 1.17 23.39 -0.78
CA GLY A 25 2.46 22.69 -0.77
C GLY A 25 2.40 21.18 -0.61
N GLY A 26 1.21 20.59 -0.47
CA GLY A 26 0.99 19.14 -0.56
C GLY A 26 0.97 18.64 -2.01
N ALA A 27 0.88 17.33 -2.24
CA ALA A 27 1.04 16.71 -3.56
C ALA A 27 -0.17 15.89 -4.03
N VAL A 28 -1.31 15.92 -3.32
CA VAL A 28 -2.47 15.08 -3.64
C VAL A 28 -2.96 15.32 -5.06
N ASN A 29 -3.08 16.57 -5.49
CA ASN A 29 -3.46 16.92 -6.86
C ASN A 29 -2.28 17.32 -7.75
N GLY A 30 -1.07 16.89 -7.38
CA GLY A 30 0.13 17.16 -8.15
C GLY A 30 0.31 16.25 -9.37
N PRO A 31 1.21 16.63 -10.30
CA PRO A 31 1.49 15.89 -11.53
C PRO A 31 1.71 14.38 -11.33
N ALA A 32 2.46 14.00 -10.29
CA ALA A 32 2.75 12.59 -9.99
C ALA A 32 1.50 11.77 -9.64
N ALA A 33 0.60 12.34 -8.85
CA ALA A 33 -0.60 11.65 -8.39
C ALA A 33 -1.65 11.55 -9.52
N VAL A 34 -1.78 12.63 -10.31
CA VAL A 34 -2.63 12.66 -11.51
C VAL A 34 -2.13 11.67 -12.56
N TYR A 35 -0.80 11.56 -12.75
CA TYR A 35 -0.19 10.54 -13.60
C TYR A 35 -0.54 9.13 -13.11
N ALA A 36 -0.43 8.86 -11.80
CA ALA A 36 -0.73 7.53 -11.25
C ALA A 36 -2.19 7.12 -11.48
N LEU A 37 -3.14 8.03 -11.22
CA LEU A 37 -4.57 7.77 -11.46
C LEU A 37 -4.87 7.64 -12.96
N THR A 38 -4.24 8.47 -13.80
CA THR A 38 -4.35 8.36 -15.26
C THR A 38 -3.91 6.98 -15.74
N LYS A 39 -2.72 6.51 -15.33
CA LYS A 39 -2.20 5.19 -15.71
C LYS A 39 -3.08 4.05 -15.20
N TYR A 40 -3.58 4.17 -13.97
CA TYR A 40 -4.53 3.19 -13.42
C TYR A 40 -5.79 3.09 -14.30
N VAL A 41 -6.41 4.21 -14.66
CA VAL A 41 -7.61 4.24 -15.52
C VAL A 41 -7.31 3.71 -16.92
N GLU A 42 -6.19 4.11 -17.52
CA GLU A 42 -5.74 3.63 -18.84
C GLU A 42 -5.55 2.12 -18.85
N TRP A 43 -4.82 1.56 -17.87
CA TRP A 43 -4.53 0.13 -17.81
C TRP A 43 -5.77 -0.70 -17.49
N MET A 44 -6.67 -0.19 -16.64
CA MET A 44 -7.96 -0.83 -16.37
C MET A 44 -8.79 -0.95 -17.64
N LYS A 45 -8.77 0.05 -18.51
CA LYS A 45 -9.52 0.02 -19.78
C LYS A 45 -8.84 -0.80 -20.87
N ALA A 46 -7.51 -0.75 -20.94
CA ALA A 46 -6.75 -1.36 -22.04
C ALA A 46 -6.41 -2.84 -21.80
N TYR A 47 -6.18 -3.25 -20.56
CA TYR A 47 -5.54 -4.55 -20.25
C TYR A 47 -6.29 -5.40 -19.23
N ALA A 48 -7.17 -4.82 -18.42
CA ALA A 48 -7.93 -5.60 -17.44
C ALA A 48 -9.14 -6.30 -18.10
N PRO A 49 -9.63 -7.41 -17.53
CA PRO A 49 -10.89 -8.02 -17.97
C PRO A 49 -12.06 -7.01 -17.91
N PRO A 50 -13.04 -7.05 -18.84
CA PRO A 50 -14.10 -6.05 -18.91
C PRO A 50 -14.93 -5.88 -17.63
N PHE A 51 -15.07 -6.95 -16.84
CA PHE A 51 -15.79 -6.94 -15.56
C PHE A 51 -14.95 -6.37 -14.40
N ALA A 52 -13.68 -6.04 -14.59
CA ALA A 52 -12.79 -5.68 -13.49
C ALA A 52 -13.20 -4.39 -12.78
N ALA A 53 -13.73 -3.41 -13.53
CA ALA A 53 -14.17 -2.14 -12.98
C ALA A 53 -15.42 -2.24 -12.09
N SER A 54 -16.21 -3.31 -12.20
CA SER A 54 -17.40 -3.52 -11.39
C SER A 54 -17.15 -4.35 -10.13
N MET A 55 -15.92 -4.83 -9.91
CA MET A 55 -15.60 -5.67 -8.77
C MET A 55 -15.41 -4.85 -7.50
N THR A 56 -15.98 -5.34 -6.41
CA THR A 56 -15.59 -4.96 -5.06
C THR A 56 -14.23 -5.54 -4.70
N TRP A 57 -13.65 -5.03 -3.60
CA TRP A 57 -12.38 -5.51 -3.07
C TRP A 57 -12.34 -7.03 -2.85
N SER A 58 -13.40 -7.59 -2.26
CA SER A 58 -13.48 -9.03 -1.96
C SER A 58 -13.64 -9.88 -3.22
N GLU A 59 -14.34 -9.37 -4.25
CA GLU A 59 -14.49 -10.06 -5.52
C GLU A 59 -13.19 -10.09 -6.32
N ALA A 60 -12.43 -9.00 -6.31
CA ALA A 60 -11.17 -8.89 -7.02
C ALA A 60 -10.05 -9.75 -6.42
N GLY A 61 -10.10 -10.00 -5.10
CA GLY A 61 -9.13 -10.80 -4.34
C GLY A 61 -8.71 -12.11 -5.00
N PRO A 62 -9.62 -13.07 -5.18
CA PRO A 62 -9.31 -14.40 -5.71
C PRO A 62 -9.20 -14.46 -7.24
N VAL A 63 -9.53 -13.41 -8.01
CA VAL A 63 -9.53 -13.45 -9.49
C VAL A 63 -8.28 -14.06 -10.12
N PRO A 64 -7.03 -13.76 -9.66
CA PRO A 64 -5.84 -14.35 -10.27
C PRO A 64 -5.82 -15.88 -10.22
N SER A 65 -6.47 -16.52 -9.25
CA SER A 65 -6.51 -17.99 -9.16
C SER A 65 -7.30 -18.66 -10.29
N ARG A 66 -8.09 -17.89 -11.04
CA ARG A 66 -8.84 -18.37 -12.20
C ARG A 66 -7.96 -18.64 -13.43
N GLY A 67 -6.68 -18.24 -13.40
CA GLY A 67 -5.74 -18.46 -14.51
C GLY A 67 -6.05 -17.68 -15.78
N ASN A 68 -6.94 -16.68 -15.72
CA ASN A 68 -7.38 -15.90 -16.87
C ASN A 68 -6.69 -14.52 -16.99
N ILE A 69 -5.70 -14.24 -16.13
CA ILE A 69 -4.85 -13.05 -16.18
C ILE A 69 -3.39 -13.46 -16.00
N ALA A 70 -2.48 -12.81 -16.74
CA ALA A 70 -1.04 -13.10 -16.65
C ALA A 70 -0.36 -12.40 -15.47
N GLN A 71 -0.86 -11.23 -15.08
CA GLN A 71 -0.28 -10.39 -14.04
C GLN A 71 -1.35 -9.54 -13.37
N ARG A 72 -1.12 -9.21 -12.10
CA ARG A 72 -1.89 -8.22 -11.32
C ARG A 72 -0.93 -7.45 -10.43
N ILE A 73 -1.17 -6.15 -10.25
CA ILE A 73 -0.49 -5.38 -9.20
C ILE A 73 -0.89 -5.94 -7.84
N PHE A 74 0.10 -6.42 -7.10
CA PHE A 74 -0.11 -7.14 -5.86
C PHE A 74 -0.79 -6.26 -4.81
N GLN A 75 -1.90 -6.73 -4.24
CA GLN A 75 -2.73 -5.94 -3.34
C GLN A 75 -2.60 -6.38 -1.87
N TYR A 76 -3.04 -7.60 -1.56
CA TYR A 76 -3.03 -8.14 -0.19
C TYR A 76 -2.61 -9.61 -0.17
N ILE A 77 -1.57 -9.92 0.61
CA ILE A 77 -1.05 -11.29 0.81
C ILE A 77 -2.12 -12.26 1.33
N THR A 78 -3.14 -11.76 2.02
CA THR A 78 -4.21 -12.61 2.57
C THR A 78 -4.98 -13.35 1.49
N TRP A 79 -5.04 -12.86 0.25
CA TRP A 79 -5.74 -13.58 -0.83
C TRP A 79 -5.00 -14.84 -1.25
N LEU A 80 -3.69 -14.94 -0.99
CA LEU A 80 -2.90 -16.13 -1.26
C LEU A 80 -3.21 -17.28 -0.28
N SER A 81 -4.06 -17.06 0.73
CA SER A 81 -4.56 -18.14 1.60
C SER A 81 -5.75 -18.88 1.03
N ASP A 82 -6.36 -18.39 -0.05
CA ASP A 82 -7.45 -19.10 -0.72
C ASP A 82 -6.92 -20.41 -1.31
N ASP A 83 -7.64 -21.51 -1.08
CA ASP A 83 -7.23 -22.85 -1.53
C ASP A 83 -7.02 -22.90 -3.05
N ALA A 84 -7.70 -22.05 -3.83
CA ALA A 84 -7.51 -21.94 -5.27
C ALA A 84 -6.08 -21.52 -5.67
N PHE A 85 -5.25 -21.00 -4.77
CA PHE A 85 -3.83 -20.74 -5.06
C PHE A 85 -2.90 -21.92 -4.77
N THR A 86 -3.42 -23.00 -4.16
CA THR A 86 -2.63 -24.16 -3.70
C THR A 86 -3.29 -25.53 -3.93
N SER A 87 -4.47 -25.56 -4.56
CA SER A 87 -5.21 -26.80 -4.85
C SER A 87 -4.74 -27.43 -6.17
N PRO A 88 -4.47 -28.74 -6.25
CA PRO A 88 -4.14 -29.45 -7.50
C PRO A 88 -5.14 -29.27 -8.66
N GLU A 89 -6.39 -28.94 -8.35
CA GLU A 89 -7.44 -28.69 -9.36
C GLU A 89 -7.38 -27.27 -9.95
N SER A 90 -6.52 -26.40 -9.40
CA SER A 90 -6.41 -25.02 -9.82
C SER A 90 -5.62 -24.87 -11.12
N PRO A 91 -6.05 -23.98 -12.04
CA PRO A 91 -5.30 -23.68 -13.26
C PRO A 91 -3.98 -22.94 -13.00
N VAL A 92 -3.75 -22.45 -11.77
CA VAL A 92 -2.52 -21.72 -11.41
C VAL A 92 -1.56 -22.52 -10.53
N THR A 93 -1.75 -23.84 -10.46
CA THR A 93 -0.88 -24.78 -9.76
C THR A 93 -0.51 -25.98 -10.64
N ASP A 94 0.51 -26.73 -10.24
CA ASP A 94 0.80 -28.03 -10.83
C ASP A 94 -0.13 -29.14 -10.27
N GLU A 95 0.06 -30.37 -10.76
CA GLU A 95 -0.69 -31.57 -10.34
C GLU A 95 -0.55 -31.91 -8.85
N ASN A 96 0.41 -31.33 -8.14
CA ASN A 96 0.64 -31.51 -6.72
C ASN A 96 0.18 -30.30 -5.89
N GLY A 97 -0.46 -29.31 -6.52
CA GLY A 97 -0.91 -28.08 -5.87
C GLY A 97 0.21 -27.06 -5.62
N LYS A 98 1.40 -27.25 -6.21
CA LYS A 98 2.46 -26.24 -6.10
C LYS A 98 2.17 -25.04 -6.98
N PRO A 99 2.44 -23.81 -6.50
CA PRO A 99 2.11 -22.61 -7.25
C PRO A 99 2.89 -22.52 -8.56
N LEU A 100 2.21 -22.21 -9.66
CA LEU A 100 2.83 -21.75 -10.92
C LEU A 100 2.94 -20.22 -10.96
N TRP A 101 2.16 -19.52 -10.14
CA TRP A 101 2.26 -18.08 -9.94
C TRP A 101 3.49 -17.69 -9.10
N ARG A 102 3.94 -16.45 -9.24
CA ARG A 102 5.07 -15.89 -8.48
C ARG A 102 4.76 -14.50 -7.97
N VAL A 103 5.22 -14.18 -6.77
CA VAL A 103 5.40 -12.78 -6.36
C VAL A 103 6.68 -12.23 -7.01
N ALA A 104 6.64 -10.96 -7.36
CA ALA A 104 7.74 -10.26 -8.01
C ALA A 104 7.86 -8.84 -7.43
N PRO A 105 9.06 -8.23 -7.49
CA PRO A 105 9.24 -6.79 -7.37
C PRO A 105 8.17 -5.98 -8.12
N SER A 106 7.59 -4.98 -7.45
CA SER A 106 6.62 -4.09 -8.06
C SER A 106 7.28 -3.17 -9.10
N PRO A 107 6.68 -3.01 -10.29
CA PRO A 107 7.13 -1.99 -11.23
C PRO A 107 6.82 -0.59 -10.67
N HIS A 108 7.56 0.41 -11.13
CA HIS A 108 7.37 1.81 -10.73
C HIS A 108 7.33 2.75 -11.95
N GLY A 109 6.64 3.88 -11.81
CA GLY A 109 6.51 4.88 -12.88
C GLY A 109 7.57 5.97 -12.85
N LYS A 110 7.52 6.90 -13.82
CA LYS A 110 8.47 8.01 -14.03
C LYS A 110 8.71 8.95 -12.82
N TYR A 111 7.80 8.92 -11.85
CA TYR A 111 7.89 9.72 -10.63
C TYR A 111 8.54 9.00 -9.45
N TRP A 112 8.84 7.70 -9.57
CA TRP A 112 9.55 6.97 -8.54
C TRP A 112 11.06 7.25 -8.62
N GLU A 113 11.71 7.30 -7.46
CA GLU A 113 13.15 7.47 -7.29
C GLU A 113 13.65 6.49 -6.24
N GLU A 114 14.93 6.12 -6.30
CA GLU A 114 15.54 5.26 -5.29
C GLU A 114 15.36 5.84 -3.88
N GLY A 115 14.97 4.98 -2.94
CA GLY A 115 14.60 5.36 -1.58
C GLY A 115 13.11 5.69 -1.38
N MET A 116 12.33 5.80 -2.45
CA MET A 116 10.86 5.85 -2.33
C MET A 116 10.28 4.45 -2.11
N LYS A 117 9.23 4.37 -1.29
CA LYS A 117 8.53 3.11 -1.09
C LYS A 117 7.92 2.61 -2.41
N VAL A 118 7.88 1.29 -2.58
CA VAL A 118 7.33 0.62 -3.77
C VAL A 118 5.94 0.04 -3.53
N GLY A 119 5.50 0.02 -2.26
CA GLY A 119 4.19 -0.47 -1.90
C GLY A 119 3.81 -0.14 -0.46
N TYR A 120 2.57 -0.46 -0.13
CA TYR A 120 1.96 -0.20 1.15
C TYR A 120 1.78 -1.52 1.92
N GLN A 121 2.06 -1.51 3.23
CA GLN A 121 1.89 -2.69 4.09
C GLN A 121 1.09 -2.34 5.34
N ASP A 122 -0.01 -3.08 5.57
CA ASP A 122 -0.76 -3.00 6.81
C ASP A 122 -0.04 -3.79 7.92
N ALA A 123 0.44 -3.08 8.93
CA ALA A 123 1.06 -3.65 10.13
C ALA A 123 0.01 -3.81 11.24
N GLY A 124 -0.59 -5.02 11.31
CA GLY A 124 -1.54 -5.35 12.37
C GLY A 124 -0.91 -5.21 13.76
N SER A 125 -1.64 -4.57 14.68
CA SER A 125 -1.19 -4.30 16.06
C SER A 125 -2.20 -4.77 17.09
N TRP A 126 -1.72 -5.17 18.27
CA TRP A 126 -2.56 -5.43 19.43
C TRP A 126 -2.72 -4.15 20.24
N THR A 127 -3.97 -3.70 20.41
CA THR A 127 -4.29 -2.47 21.16
C THR A 127 -4.97 -2.82 22.47
N ILE A 128 -4.33 -2.48 23.59
CA ILE A 128 -4.93 -2.62 24.94
C ILE A 128 -5.38 -1.24 25.42
N LEU A 129 -6.70 -1.02 25.44
CA LEU A 129 -7.32 0.27 25.75
C LEU A 129 -6.90 0.78 27.13
N LYS A 130 -6.29 1.98 27.17
CA LYS A 130 -5.67 2.54 28.39
C LYS A 130 -6.64 2.64 29.59
N ASN A 131 -7.87 3.07 29.32
CA ASN A 131 -8.80 3.50 30.38
C ASN A 131 -9.88 2.46 30.73
N SER A 132 -10.10 1.44 29.90
CA SER A 132 -11.18 0.45 30.09
C SER A 132 -10.69 -0.98 30.33
N VAL A 133 -9.38 -1.22 30.19
CA VAL A 133 -8.77 -2.52 30.47
C VAL A 133 -7.66 -2.30 31.51
N ASP A 134 -7.90 -2.66 32.75
CA ASP A 134 -7.00 -2.38 33.88
C ASP A 134 -6.78 -3.61 34.78
N GLY A 135 -5.85 -3.47 35.73
CA GLY A 135 -5.44 -4.51 36.67
C GLY A 135 -5.24 -5.88 35.99
N LYS A 136 -5.84 -6.91 36.59
CA LYS A 136 -5.76 -8.30 36.11
C LYS A 136 -6.26 -8.51 34.67
N TYR A 137 -7.18 -7.67 34.18
CA TYR A 137 -7.69 -7.80 32.81
C TYR A 137 -6.68 -7.30 31.79
N ARG A 138 -5.91 -6.27 32.14
CA ARG A 138 -4.78 -5.81 31.33
C ARG A 138 -3.70 -6.88 31.26
N ASP A 139 -3.36 -7.49 32.39
CA ASP A 139 -2.38 -8.58 32.44
C ASP A 139 -2.85 -9.77 31.59
N ALA A 140 -4.12 -10.17 31.72
CA ALA A 140 -4.71 -11.24 30.91
C ALA A 140 -4.71 -10.92 29.41
N ALA A 141 -5.07 -9.69 29.02
CA ALA A 141 -5.04 -9.26 27.63
C ALA A 141 -3.61 -9.28 27.06
N TRP A 142 -2.62 -8.88 27.86
CA TRP A 142 -1.22 -8.91 27.48
C TRP A 142 -0.71 -10.34 27.31
N LEU A 143 -1.00 -11.22 28.27
CA LEU A 143 -0.66 -12.65 28.18
C LEU A 143 -1.32 -13.31 26.95
N TRP A 144 -2.57 -12.97 26.65
CA TRP A 144 -3.26 -13.47 25.46
C TRP A 144 -2.59 -12.99 24.16
N ALA A 145 -2.24 -11.70 24.08
CA ALA A 145 -1.51 -11.16 22.94
C ALA A 145 -0.17 -11.90 22.74
N GLN A 146 0.59 -12.13 23.84
CA GLN A 146 1.83 -12.91 23.81
C GLN A 146 1.63 -14.34 23.31
N PHE A 147 0.58 -15.02 23.76
CA PHE A 147 0.22 -16.36 23.28
C PHE A 147 -0.07 -16.35 21.78
N CYS A 148 -0.90 -15.41 21.31
CA CYS A 148 -1.25 -15.27 19.90
C CYS A 148 -0.05 -14.95 18.99
N VAL A 149 1.02 -14.38 19.55
CA VAL A 149 2.28 -14.09 18.85
C VAL A 149 3.42 -15.04 19.23
N SER A 150 3.14 -16.14 19.92
CA SER A 150 4.14 -17.16 20.23
C SER A 150 4.63 -17.86 18.95
N LYS A 151 5.84 -18.46 18.98
CA LYS A 151 6.47 -19.09 17.81
C LYS A 151 5.53 -20.08 17.09
N THR A 152 4.95 -21.00 17.85
CA THR A 152 4.08 -22.06 17.33
C THR A 152 2.78 -21.51 16.77
N VAL A 153 2.10 -20.62 17.52
CA VAL A 153 0.83 -20.04 17.08
C VAL A 153 1.03 -19.17 15.83
N CYS A 154 2.08 -18.35 15.79
CA CYS A 154 2.41 -17.56 14.60
C CYS A 154 2.72 -18.41 13.39
N LEU A 155 3.51 -19.47 13.53
CA LEU A 155 3.78 -20.38 12.41
C LEU A 155 2.48 -21.02 11.91
N LYS A 156 1.62 -21.52 12.81
CA LYS A 156 0.32 -22.10 12.42
C LYS A 156 -0.58 -21.07 11.72
N LYS A 157 -0.67 -19.85 12.25
CA LYS A 157 -1.44 -18.75 11.64
C LYS A 157 -0.90 -18.40 10.26
N PHE A 158 0.42 -18.34 10.08
CA PHE A 158 1.03 -18.11 8.78
C PHE A 158 0.69 -19.23 7.79
N MET A 159 0.74 -20.50 8.23
CA MET A 159 0.39 -21.63 7.35
C MET A 159 -1.05 -21.55 6.81
N VAL A 160 -1.97 -21.00 7.61
CA VAL A 160 -3.37 -20.78 7.20
C VAL A 160 -3.48 -19.49 6.40
N GLY A 161 -3.20 -18.33 7.00
CA GLY A 161 -3.53 -17.02 6.43
C GLY A 161 -2.43 -16.35 5.59
N LYS A 162 -1.27 -16.99 5.41
CA LYS A 162 -0.10 -16.50 4.64
C LYS A 162 0.39 -15.09 5.03
N THR A 163 0.11 -14.66 6.26
CA THR A 163 0.42 -13.33 6.81
C THR A 163 1.48 -13.44 7.91
N PRO A 164 2.78 -13.27 7.59
CA PRO A 164 3.83 -13.41 8.60
C PRO A 164 3.93 -12.14 9.46
N ILE A 165 4.12 -12.32 10.77
CA ILE A 165 4.35 -11.21 11.72
C ILE A 165 5.62 -11.38 12.55
N ARG A 166 6.35 -12.49 12.39
CA ARG A 166 7.60 -12.75 13.12
C ARG A 166 8.71 -13.15 12.17
N LYS A 167 9.88 -12.53 12.34
CA LYS A 167 11.13 -12.97 11.70
C LYS A 167 11.43 -14.45 11.99
N SER A 168 11.19 -14.91 13.23
CA SER A 168 11.39 -16.33 13.58
C SER A 168 10.48 -17.30 12.82
N THR A 169 9.35 -16.84 12.29
CA THR A 169 8.48 -17.67 11.44
C THR A 169 9.09 -17.73 10.04
N VAL A 170 9.39 -16.58 9.43
CA VAL A 170 9.98 -16.46 8.09
C VAL A 170 11.33 -17.19 7.97
N HIS A 171 12.18 -17.12 9.00
CA HIS A 171 13.49 -17.79 9.03
C HIS A 171 13.46 -19.16 9.73
N SER A 172 12.29 -19.79 9.91
CA SER A 172 12.23 -21.14 10.48
C SER A 172 12.73 -22.20 9.50
N GLU A 173 13.38 -23.24 10.02
CA GLU A 173 13.81 -24.41 9.22
C GLU A 173 12.63 -25.05 8.48
N TYR A 174 11.46 -25.07 9.13
CA TYR A 174 10.22 -25.59 8.56
C TYR A 174 9.80 -24.86 7.26
N LEU A 175 9.94 -23.52 7.21
CA LEU A 175 9.64 -22.76 5.98
C LEU A 175 10.79 -22.78 5.00
N ALA A 176 12.04 -22.89 5.46
CA ALA A 176 13.19 -23.06 4.58
C ALA A 176 13.05 -24.30 3.69
N SER A 177 12.57 -25.42 4.22
CA SER A 177 12.33 -26.65 3.44
C SER A 177 11.08 -26.60 2.54
N ARG A 178 10.30 -25.52 2.59
CA ARG A 178 9.00 -25.36 1.92
C ARG A 178 8.89 -24.05 1.12
N GLU A 179 10.00 -23.38 0.87
CA GLU A 179 10.00 -22.05 0.26
C GLU A 179 9.33 -22.03 -1.13
N GLY A 180 9.47 -23.12 -1.89
CA GLY A 180 8.82 -23.30 -3.19
C GLY A 180 7.28 -23.40 -3.14
N ASP A 181 6.70 -23.65 -1.97
CA ASP A 181 5.25 -23.84 -1.81
C ASP A 181 4.50 -22.49 -1.72
N PHE A 182 5.23 -21.36 -1.68
CA PHE A 182 4.66 -20.02 -1.44
C PHE A 182 4.90 -19.02 -2.56
N GLY A 183 5.28 -19.48 -3.76
CA GLY A 183 5.42 -18.63 -4.95
C GLY A 183 6.39 -17.45 -4.77
N GLY A 184 7.39 -17.57 -3.88
CA GLY A 184 8.37 -16.51 -3.58
C GLY A 184 8.00 -15.60 -2.40
N LEU A 185 6.85 -15.78 -1.73
CA LEU A 185 6.41 -14.93 -0.61
C LEU A 185 7.41 -14.95 0.56
N ILE A 186 7.96 -16.13 0.87
CA ILE A 186 8.98 -16.27 1.92
C ILE A 186 10.27 -15.55 1.50
N THR A 187 10.68 -15.70 0.24
CA THR A 187 11.87 -15.03 -0.29
C THR A 187 11.76 -13.51 -0.19
N PHE A 188 10.58 -12.96 -0.52
CA PHE A 188 10.28 -11.54 -0.35
C PHE A 188 10.51 -11.06 1.08
N TYR A 189 9.91 -11.73 2.08
CA TYR A 189 10.05 -11.37 3.50
C TYR A 189 11.42 -11.70 4.11
N LYS A 190 12.29 -12.43 3.40
CA LYS A 190 13.70 -12.59 3.78
C LYS A 190 14.57 -11.49 3.18
N SER A 191 14.11 -10.83 2.12
CA SER A 191 14.87 -9.85 1.37
C SER A 191 14.81 -8.46 1.99
N SER A 192 15.83 -7.64 1.73
CA SER A 192 15.81 -6.22 2.12
C SER A 192 14.70 -5.41 1.44
N VAL A 193 14.13 -5.92 0.35
CA VAL A 193 13.04 -5.28 -0.41
C VAL A 193 11.77 -5.16 0.43
N GLU A 194 11.57 -5.99 1.46
CA GLU A 194 10.46 -5.82 2.40
C GLU A 194 10.46 -4.42 3.05
N ASN A 195 11.64 -3.82 3.26
CA ASN A 195 11.76 -2.50 3.88
C ASN A 195 11.30 -1.34 2.95
N MET A 196 11.10 -1.63 1.66
CA MET A 196 10.52 -0.67 0.71
C MET A 196 8.99 -0.72 0.72
N TRP A 197 8.38 -1.61 1.51
CA TRP A 197 6.95 -1.67 1.76
C TRP A 197 6.68 -1.16 3.17
N THR A 198 5.96 -0.05 3.26
CA THR A 198 5.78 0.63 4.55
C THR A 198 4.30 0.88 4.82
N ASP A 199 3.98 1.08 6.09
CA ASP A 199 2.68 1.60 6.50
C ASP A 199 2.52 3.09 6.13
N SER A 200 1.43 3.66 6.62
CA SER A 200 1.12 5.08 6.44
C SER A 200 2.15 5.96 7.14
N GLY A 201 2.63 6.97 6.42
CA GLY A 201 3.52 7.99 6.96
C GLY A 201 2.94 8.74 8.17
N PRO A 202 3.81 9.39 8.96
CA PRO A 202 3.39 10.13 10.15
C PRO A 202 2.66 11.45 9.84
N ASN A 203 2.52 11.82 8.57
CA ASN A 203 1.97 13.11 8.17
C ASN A 203 0.43 13.15 8.24
N VAL A 204 -0.23 12.01 8.36
CA VAL A 204 -1.70 11.90 8.34
C VAL A 204 -2.27 12.24 9.73
N PRO A 205 -2.90 13.41 9.94
CA PRO A 205 -3.38 13.82 11.27
C PRO A 205 -4.54 12.98 11.80
N HIS A 206 -5.39 12.47 10.90
CA HIS A 206 -6.58 11.70 11.26
C HIS A 206 -6.94 10.70 10.16
N TYR A 207 -6.32 9.52 10.21
CA TYR A 207 -6.43 8.49 9.16
C TYR A 207 -7.87 8.17 8.74
N PRO A 208 -8.83 7.83 9.64
CA PRO A 208 -10.18 7.46 9.20
C PRO A 208 -10.93 8.57 8.45
N LEU A 209 -10.65 9.83 8.78
CA LEU A 209 -11.33 11.00 8.21
C LEU A 209 -10.79 11.33 6.81
N LEU A 210 -9.49 11.10 6.59
CA LEU A 210 -8.85 11.41 5.32
C LEU A 210 -8.90 10.21 4.36
N ALA A 211 -8.86 8.98 4.89
CA ALA A 211 -8.94 7.77 4.09
C ALA A 211 -10.20 7.74 3.22
N GLU A 212 -11.33 8.17 3.77
CA GLU A 212 -12.60 8.12 3.04
C GLU A 212 -12.67 8.99 1.78
N GLN A 213 -11.85 10.03 1.73
CA GLN A 213 -11.81 10.92 0.59
C GLN A 213 -11.24 10.20 -0.65
N TRP A 214 -10.35 9.23 -0.47
CA TRP A 214 -9.74 8.51 -1.60
C TRP A 214 -10.75 7.69 -2.38
N TRP A 215 -11.46 6.75 -1.73
CA TRP A 215 -12.35 5.83 -2.45
C TRP A 215 -13.60 6.52 -3.01
N GLN A 216 -14.12 7.55 -2.32
CA GLN A 216 -15.27 8.32 -2.81
C GLN A 216 -14.99 9.06 -4.12
N ASN A 217 -13.73 9.46 -4.35
CA ASN A 217 -13.35 10.28 -5.51
C ASN A 217 -12.60 9.51 -6.59
N ILE A 218 -11.91 8.41 -6.27
CA ILE A 218 -11.25 7.56 -7.28
C ILE A 218 -12.27 6.79 -8.11
N ALA A 219 -13.34 6.25 -7.51
CA ALA A 219 -14.31 5.42 -8.23
C ALA A 219 -14.93 6.14 -9.45
N PRO A 220 -15.40 7.41 -9.35
CA PRO A 220 -15.87 8.17 -10.50
C PRO A 220 -14.83 8.37 -11.62
N ALA A 221 -13.53 8.40 -11.31
CA ALA A 221 -12.49 8.48 -12.34
C ALA A 221 -12.32 7.15 -13.08
N VAL A 222 -12.45 6.03 -12.36
CA VAL A 222 -12.39 4.67 -12.94
C VAL A 222 -13.57 4.44 -13.88
N THR A 223 -14.78 4.87 -13.51
CA THR A 223 -15.98 4.78 -14.36
C THR A 223 -15.99 5.80 -15.50
N GLY A 224 -15.10 6.81 -15.45
CA GLY A 224 -14.98 7.85 -16.48
C GLY A 224 -15.98 9.01 -16.32
N GLU A 225 -16.67 9.11 -15.19
CA GLU A 225 -17.56 10.22 -14.86
C GLU A 225 -16.80 11.54 -14.66
N VAL A 226 -15.55 11.46 -14.20
CA VAL A 226 -14.65 12.60 -14.04
C VAL A 226 -13.25 12.27 -14.56
N THR A 227 -12.48 13.30 -14.91
CA THR A 227 -11.07 13.12 -15.26
C THR A 227 -10.22 12.79 -14.01
N PRO A 228 -9.06 12.13 -14.18
CA PRO A 228 -8.09 11.96 -13.10
C PRO A 228 -7.74 13.26 -12.37
N GLN A 229 -7.51 14.35 -13.11
CA GLN A 229 -7.23 15.66 -12.50
C GLN A 229 -8.38 16.12 -11.60
N GLN A 230 -9.62 16.10 -12.10
CA GLN A 230 -10.80 16.50 -11.31
C GLN A 230 -11.00 15.63 -10.06
N ALA A 231 -10.73 14.33 -10.15
CA ALA A 231 -10.78 13.45 -8.98
C ALA A 231 -9.72 13.84 -7.94
N MET A 232 -8.47 14.03 -8.37
CA MET A 232 -7.39 14.41 -7.46
C MET A 232 -7.59 15.80 -6.84
N ASP A 233 -8.12 16.77 -7.60
CA ASP A 233 -8.47 18.10 -7.10
C ASP A 233 -9.54 18.02 -6.00
N LYS A 234 -10.57 17.18 -6.20
CA LYS A 234 -11.61 16.94 -5.18
C LYS A 234 -11.04 16.33 -3.91
N ILE A 235 -10.14 15.35 -4.03
CA ILE A 235 -9.48 14.72 -2.86
C ILE A 235 -8.66 15.76 -2.11
N ALA A 236 -7.84 16.54 -2.81
CA ALA A 236 -6.99 17.56 -2.21
C ALA A 236 -7.82 18.62 -1.46
N ALA A 237 -8.87 19.14 -2.10
CA ALA A 237 -9.75 20.13 -1.49
C ALA A 237 -10.52 19.57 -0.29
N ALA A 238 -11.02 18.33 -0.37
CA ALA A 238 -11.72 17.67 0.73
C ALA A 238 -10.78 17.44 1.93
N MET A 239 -9.56 16.96 1.68
CA MET A 239 -8.56 16.76 2.72
C MET A 239 -8.16 18.08 3.40
N ASP A 240 -7.92 19.14 2.62
CA ASP A 240 -7.62 20.47 3.17
C ASP A 240 -8.79 21.00 4.02
N ASP A 241 -10.04 20.90 3.54
CA ASP A 241 -11.22 21.30 4.33
C ASP A 241 -11.31 20.54 5.66
N ARG A 242 -11.11 19.21 5.64
CA ARG A 242 -11.14 18.39 6.87
C ARG A 242 -9.99 18.73 7.80
N MET A 243 -8.78 18.92 7.28
CA MET A 243 -7.62 19.33 8.08
C MET A 243 -7.81 20.72 8.68
N GLY A 244 -8.33 21.69 7.93
CA GLY A 244 -8.65 23.03 8.42
C GLY A 244 -9.70 22.99 9.55
N LYS A 245 -10.68 22.09 9.45
CA LYS A 245 -11.64 21.85 10.55
C LYS A 245 -11.01 21.21 11.79
N LEU A 246 -9.84 20.57 11.67
CA LEU A 246 -9.10 20.01 12.81
C LEU A 246 -8.13 21.01 13.44
N GLU A 247 -7.89 22.17 12.82
CA GLU A 247 -6.97 23.18 13.31
C GLU A 247 -7.33 23.62 14.75
N GLY A 248 -6.33 23.58 15.64
CA GLY A 248 -6.48 23.86 17.07
C GLY A 248 -7.26 22.82 17.90
N LYS A 249 -7.76 21.72 17.30
CA LYS A 249 -8.60 20.73 18.00
C LYS A 249 -7.84 19.50 18.48
N MET A 250 -6.61 19.28 18.00
CA MET A 250 -5.78 18.15 18.41
C MET A 250 -4.78 18.54 19.49
N LYS A 251 -4.50 17.62 20.42
CA LYS A 251 -3.55 17.84 21.53
C LYS A 251 -2.11 18.03 21.06
N ARG A 252 -1.72 17.40 19.95
CA ARG A 252 -0.38 17.46 19.35
C ARG A 252 -0.53 17.42 17.84
N PHE A 253 0.38 18.10 17.14
CA PHE A 253 0.47 18.09 15.68
C PHE A 253 -0.88 18.41 15.00
N SER A 254 -1.66 19.31 15.61
CA SER A 254 -2.90 19.79 15.01
C SER A 254 -2.58 20.46 13.68
N PRO A 255 -3.31 20.15 12.59
CA PRO A 255 -3.07 20.78 11.31
C PRO A 255 -3.10 22.30 11.41
N LYS A 256 -2.28 22.96 10.60
CA LYS A 256 -2.24 24.42 10.45
C LYS A 256 -1.98 24.72 9.00
N LEU A 257 -3.03 24.99 8.23
CA LEU A 257 -2.91 25.06 6.78
C LEU A 257 -2.08 26.27 6.34
N ASN A 258 -1.18 26.04 5.39
CA ASN A 258 -0.49 27.11 4.68
C ASN A 258 -1.49 27.96 3.89
N PRO A 259 -1.24 29.28 3.72
CA PRO A 259 -2.02 30.07 2.78
C PRO A 259 -1.88 29.49 1.37
N GLU A 260 -2.93 29.67 0.56
CA GLU A 260 -2.86 29.28 -0.85
C GLU A 260 -1.97 30.25 -1.62
N ILE A 261 -1.08 29.70 -2.42
CA ILE A 261 -0.28 30.41 -3.42
C ILE A 261 -0.37 29.65 -4.76
N PRO A 262 0.05 30.26 -5.88
CA PRO A 262 0.07 29.58 -7.17
C PRO A 262 0.82 28.24 -7.12
N ALA A 263 0.32 27.23 -7.83
CA ALA A 263 0.88 25.89 -7.81
C ALA A 263 2.34 25.87 -8.31
N GLU A 264 2.65 26.70 -9.31
CA GLU A 264 3.98 26.84 -9.92
C GLU A 264 5.02 27.33 -8.90
N GLU A 265 4.62 28.17 -7.95
CA GLU A 265 5.49 28.62 -6.88
C GLU A 265 5.83 27.50 -5.91
N TRP A 266 4.93 26.56 -5.66
CA TRP A 266 5.24 25.38 -4.88
C TRP A 266 6.10 24.41 -5.68
N LEU A 267 5.72 24.07 -6.91
CA LEU A 267 6.41 23.10 -7.76
C LEU A 267 7.89 23.43 -8.04
N SER A 268 8.27 24.70 -7.92
CA SER A 268 9.65 25.17 -8.09
C SER A 268 10.50 25.12 -6.80
N ARG A 269 9.92 24.81 -5.64
CA ARG A 269 10.64 24.80 -4.36
C ARG A 269 11.35 23.46 -4.08
N PRO A 270 12.43 23.44 -3.28
CA PRO A 270 12.98 22.21 -2.75
C PRO A 270 11.97 21.47 -1.86
N GLY A 271 11.90 20.14 -1.99
CA GLY A 271 10.94 19.32 -1.25
C GLY A 271 9.47 19.58 -1.64
N ALA A 272 9.23 20.25 -2.77
CA ALA A 272 7.93 20.45 -3.37
C ALA A 272 7.28 19.16 -3.87
N PRO A 273 5.96 19.19 -4.16
CA PRO A 273 5.35 18.19 -5.04
C PRO A 273 6.14 18.08 -6.34
N LYS A 274 6.29 16.86 -6.87
CA LYS A 274 7.10 16.65 -8.08
C LYS A 274 6.45 17.39 -9.28
N PRO A 275 7.18 18.29 -9.97
CA PRO A 275 6.69 18.95 -11.18
C PRO A 275 6.49 17.94 -12.30
N GLU A 276 5.76 18.33 -13.35
CA GLU A 276 5.53 17.47 -14.52
C GLU A 276 6.86 16.96 -15.10
N ARG A 277 6.92 15.67 -15.40
CA ARG A 277 8.08 15.01 -16.03
C ARG A 277 7.73 14.56 -17.44
N PRO A 278 8.67 14.62 -18.40
CA PRO A 278 8.46 13.97 -19.68
C PRO A 278 8.21 12.47 -19.48
N ASP A 279 7.44 11.87 -20.39
CA ASP A 279 7.27 10.42 -20.40
C ASP A 279 8.59 9.74 -20.77
N GLU A 280 8.84 8.59 -20.15
CA GLU A 280 10.00 7.75 -20.41
C GLU A 280 9.53 6.41 -20.99
N PRO A 281 10.27 5.81 -21.94
CA PRO A 281 9.96 4.48 -22.43
C PRO A 281 9.98 3.47 -21.29
N GLY A 282 8.93 2.66 -21.19
CA GLY A 282 8.89 1.55 -20.23
C GLY A 282 10.04 0.57 -20.49
N GLN A 283 10.63 0.06 -19.42
CA GLN A 283 11.66 -0.97 -19.48
C GLN A 283 11.09 -2.28 -18.95
N THR A 284 11.40 -3.37 -19.64
CA THR A 284 11.08 -4.73 -19.19
C THR A 284 12.35 -5.42 -18.71
N MET A 285 12.20 -6.34 -17.77
CA MET A 285 13.30 -7.12 -17.21
C MET A 285 12.86 -8.58 -17.11
N PRO A 286 13.72 -9.55 -17.49
CA PRO A 286 13.45 -10.96 -17.22
C PRO A 286 13.26 -11.19 -15.71
N TYR A 287 12.30 -12.04 -15.35
CA TYR A 287 12.00 -12.34 -13.94
C TYR A 287 13.24 -12.83 -13.17
N ASP A 288 14.05 -13.70 -13.79
CA ASP A 288 15.23 -14.28 -13.16
C ASP A 288 16.29 -13.22 -12.82
N VAL A 289 16.40 -12.15 -13.63
CA VAL A 289 17.28 -11.01 -13.31
C VAL A 289 16.68 -10.16 -12.19
N LEU A 290 15.37 -9.93 -12.28
CA LEU A 290 14.64 -9.09 -11.34
C LEU A 290 14.65 -9.68 -9.91
N ILE A 291 14.63 -11.01 -9.76
CA ILE A 291 14.68 -11.69 -8.46
C ILE A 291 16.08 -11.70 -7.81
N GLU A 292 17.14 -11.43 -8.56
CA GLU A 292 18.50 -11.31 -7.99
C GLU A 292 18.58 -10.16 -6.98
N THR A 293 17.75 -9.13 -7.14
CA THR A 293 17.61 -8.02 -6.19
C THR A 293 17.12 -8.46 -4.80
N TRP A 294 16.45 -9.62 -4.71
CA TRP A 294 16.00 -10.18 -3.42
C TRP A 294 17.06 -11.03 -2.75
N ARG A 295 18.02 -11.55 -3.51
CA ARG A 295 19.12 -12.41 -3.04
C ARG A 295 20.37 -11.61 -2.70
N SER A 296 20.54 -10.45 -3.32
CA SER A 296 21.69 -9.56 -3.14
C SER A 296 21.34 -8.40 -2.21
N LYS A 297 21.42 -8.63 -0.89
CA LYS A 297 21.70 -7.66 0.19
C LYS A 297 21.35 -8.25 1.55
#